data_AF-A0A7W1GZ12-F1
#
_entry.id   AF-A0A7W1GZ12-F1
#
_cell.length_a   1.000
_cell.length_b   1.000
_cell.length_c   1.000
_cell.angle_alpha   90.00
_cell.angle_beta   90.00
_cell.angle_gamma   90.00
#
_symmetry.space_group_name_H-M   'P 1'
#
loop_
_entity.id
_entity.type
_entity.pdbx_description
1 polymer ?
#
loop_
_entity_poly.entity_id
_entity_poly.type
_entity_poly.pdbx_seq_one_letter_code
_entity_poly.pdbx_strand_id
1 'polypeptide(L)'
;MLRIILASLHLVALGIGLGSVLARGTALRELPTRESLRRVFRADLLWGIAAALWISTGLWRLFGETEKTASFYFSNHLFLTKMGLLVVVLAFELWAASTLGRWRRAVGRGEAPETVFSPSVARRIATISHVEATLVVLMVVLAVSMARGFGSRG
;
A
#
# COMPACT_ATOMS: atom_id res chain seq x y z
N MET A 1 6.12 -20.82 16.37
CA MET A 1 6.36 -19.38 16.67
C MET A 1 6.48 -18.52 15.42
N LEU A 2 7.38 -18.82 14.47
CA LEU A 2 7.57 -18.04 13.24
C LEU A 2 6.28 -17.80 12.43
N ARG A 3 5.45 -18.84 12.24
CA ARG A 3 4.17 -18.74 11.50
C ARG A 3 3.21 -17.71 12.08
N ILE A 4 3.12 -17.66 13.41
CA ILE A 4 2.25 -16.72 14.13
C ILE A 4 2.80 -15.29 13.98
N ILE A 5 4.11 -15.12 14.16
CA ILE A 5 4.76 -13.80 13.99
C ILE A 5 4.49 -13.24 12.60
N LEU A 6 4.71 -14.03 11.55
CA LEU A 6 4.51 -13.57 10.17
C LEU A 6 3.04 -13.28 9.86
N ALA A 7 2.11 -14.08 10.36
CA ALA A 7 0.68 -13.82 10.23
C ALA A 7 0.27 -12.52 10.97
N SER A 8 0.75 -12.32 12.19
CA SER A 8 0.51 -11.10 12.98
C SER A 8 1.09 -9.87 12.29
N LEU A 9 2.33 -9.94 11.78
CA LEU A 9 2.95 -8.85 11.03
C LEU A 9 2.16 -8.50 9.77
N HIS A 10 1.63 -9.49 9.06
CA HIS A 10 0.80 -9.26 7.88
C HIS A 10 -0.50 -8.51 8.22
N LEU A 11 -1.10 -8.80 9.38
CA LEU A 11 -2.31 -8.11 9.87
C LEU A 11 -2.00 -6.72 10.41
N VAL A 12 -0.88 -6.55 11.13
CA VAL A 12 -0.43 -5.23 11.61
C VAL A 12 -0.12 -4.31 10.43
N ALA A 13 0.50 -4.85 9.37
CA ALA A 13 0.75 -4.12 8.13
C ALA A 13 -0.55 -3.56 7.52
N LEU A 14 -1.70 -4.22 7.69
CA LEU A 14 -3.00 -3.70 7.26
C LEU A 14 -3.43 -2.46 8.03
N GLY A 15 -3.30 -2.46 9.36
CA GLY A 15 -3.61 -1.29 10.18
C GLY A 15 -2.70 -0.10 9.86
N ILE A 16 -1.39 -0.35 9.80
CA ILE A 16 -0.40 0.67 9.45
C ILE A 16 -0.66 1.19 8.03
N GLY A 17 -0.88 0.28 7.08
CA GLY A 17 -1.06 0.61 5.67
C GLY A 17 -2.30 1.47 5.42
N LEU A 18 -3.48 1.03 5.88
CA LEU A 18 -4.71 1.78 5.69
C LEU A 18 -4.67 3.14 6.40
N GLY A 19 -4.18 3.19 7.64
CA GLY A 19 -4.06 4.45 8.38
C GLY A 19 -3.11 5.44 7.69
N SER A 20 -1.97 4.96 7.22
CA SER A 20 -0.96 5.80 6.57
C SER A 20 -1.40 6.31 5.20
N VAL A 21 -1.98 5.47 4.34
CA VAL A 21 -2.39 5.91 3.00
C VAL A 21 -3.56 6.91 3.07
N LEU A 22 -4.50 6.71 3.99
CA LEU A 22 -5.58 7.68 4.22
C LEU A 22 -5.03 8.99 4.80
N ALA A 23 -4.12 8.91 5.79
CA ALA A 23 -3.47 10.10 6.35
C ALA A 23 -2.65 10.89 5.31
N ARG A 24 -2.00 10.19 4.36
CA ARG A 24 -1.31 10.82 3.23
C ARG A 24 -2.31 11.58 2.35
N GLY A 25 -3.41 10.92 2.00
CA GLY A 25 -4.46 11.50 1.16
C GLY A 25 -5.15 12.71 1.79
N THR A 26 -5.37 12.71 3.11
CA THR A 26 -5.96 13.85 3.81
C THR A 26 -4.97 15.00 3.96
N ALA A 27 -3.73 14.73 4.37
CA ALA A 27 -2.70 15.76 4.53
C ALA A 27 -2.36 16.49 3.21
N LEU A 28 -2.43 15.79 2.07
CA LEU A 28 -2.21 16.40 0.74
C LEU A 28 -3.32 17.36 0.30
N ARG A 29 -4.47 17.38 0.99
CA ARG A 29 -5.58 18.30 0.72
C ARG A 29 -5.52 19.56 1.58
N GLU A 30 -4.60 19.61 2.54
CA GLU A 30 -4.39 20.77 3.40
C GLU A 30 -3.56 21.86 2.70
N LEU A 31 -3.52 23.06 3.30
CA LEU A 31 -2.66 24.14 2.81
C LEU A 31 -1.18 23.74 2.95
N PRO A 32 -0.33 24.04 1.94
CA PRO A 32 1.05 23.57 1.90
C PRO A 32 1.93 24.32 2.89
N THR A 33 1.93 23.88 4.15
CA THR A 33 2.87 24.32 5.18
C THR A 33 4.01 23.31 5.36
N ARG A 34 5.12 23.73 5.97
CA ARG A 34 6.22 22.79 6.34
C ARG A 34 5.72 21.62 7.19
N GLU A 35 4.76 21.86 8.06
CA GLU A 35 4.19 20.83 8.93
C GLU A 35 3.30 19.85 8.15
N SER A 36 2.42 20.36 7.28
CA SER A 36 1.59 19.52 6.41
C SER A 36 2.44 18.57 5.54
N LEU A 37 3.51 19.08 4.92
CA LEU A 37 4.42 18.27 4.11
C LEU A 37 5.18 17.23 4.94
N ARG A 38 5.59 17.57 6.17
CA ARG A 38 6.20 16.59 7.10
C ARG A 38 5.23 15.45 7.41
N ARG A 39 3.94 15.75 7.62
CA ARG A 39 2.91 14.71 7.82
C ARG A 39 2.73 13.84 6.58
N VAL A 40 2.67 14.44 5.39
CA VAL A 40 2.63 13.71 4.11
C VAL A 40 3.83 12.75 4.01
N PHE A 41 5.04 13.22 4.27
CA PHE A 41 6.26 12.40 4.17
C PHE A 41 6.31 11.27 5.21
N ARG A 42 5.84 11.51 6.43
CA ARG A 42 5.75 10.47 7.46
C ARG A 42 4.71 9.41 7.08
N ALA A 43 3.55 9.83 6.61
CA ALA A 43 2.51 8.93 6.13
C ALA A 43 2.99 8.09 4.95
N ASP A 44 3.66 8.71 3.97
CA ASP A 44 4.28 8.06 2.83
C ASP A 44 5.33 7.00 3.24
N LEU A 45 6.18 7.31 4.22
CA LEU A 45 7.15 6.36 4.76
C LEU A 45 6.46 5.15 5.42
N LEU A 46 5.45 5.39 6.25
CA LEU A 46 4.72 4.32 6.95
C LEU A 46 3.97 3.42 5.95
N TRP A 47 3.44 4.01 4.88
CA TRP A 47 2.81 3.26 3.81
C TRP A 47 3.81 2.37 3.07
N GLY A 48 5.00 2.88 2.75
CA GLY A 48 6.09 2.08 2.19
C GLY A 48 6.56 0.94 3.10
N ILE A 49 6.63 1.17 4.42
CA ILE A 49 6.95 0.12 5.41
C ILE A 49 5.85 -0.96 5.43
N ALA A 50 4.58 -0.56 5.41
CA ALA A 50 3.46 -1.51 5.36
C ALA A 50 3.50 -2.36 4.08
N ALA A 51 3.80 -1.74 2.92
CA ALA A 51 3.97 -2.45 1.66
C ALA A 51 5.10 -3.50 1.74
N ALA A 52 6.26 -3.12 2.30
CA ALA A 52 7.39 -4.05 2.47
C ALA A 52 7.04 -5.23 3.39
N LEU A 53 6.33 -4.98 4.49
CA LEU A 53 5.84 -6.02 5.40
C LEU A 53 4.85 -6.96 4.70
N TRP A 54 3.90 -6.45 3.94
CA TRP A 54 2.95 -7.28 3.20
C TRP A 54 3.58 -8.12 2.12
N ILE A 55 4.50 -7.55 1.33
CA ILE A 55 5.21 -8.27 0.27
C ILE A 55 6.03 -9.39 0.91
N SER A 56 6.88 -9.09 1.90
CA SER A 56 7.72 -10.10 2.54
C SER A 56 6.92 -11.24 3.18
N THR A 57 5.90 -10.91 3.98
CA THR A 57 5.05 -11.93 4.64
C THR A 57 4.14 -12.66 3.64
N GLY A 58 3.71 -12.00 2.57
CA GLY A 58 2.91 -12.58 1.49
C GLY A 58 3.69 -13.57 0.63
N LEU A 59 4.93 -13.21 0.25
CA LEU A 59 5.85 -14.11 -0.45
C LEU A 59 6.16 -15.33 0.40
N TRP A 60 6.40 -15.15 1.70
CA TRP A 60 6.58 -16.28 2.61
C TRP A 60 5.35 -17.19 2.64
N ARG A 61 4.12 -16.66 2.60
CA ARG A 61 2.91 -17.49 2.49
C ARG A 61 2.77 -18.23 1.16
N LEU A 62 3.30 -17.66 0.08
CA LEU A 62 3.24 -18.28 -1.26
C LEU A 62 4.28 -19.40 -1.42
N PHE A 63 5.48 -19.20 -0.87
CA PHE A 63 6.64 -20.10 -1.08
C PHE A 63 7.04 -20.93 0.15
N GLY A 64 6.72 -20.48 1.36
CA GLY A 64 7.22 -21.00 2.63
C GLY A 64 6.44 -22.16 3.24
N GLU A 65 5.83 -23.01 2.40
CA GLU A 65 5.20 -24.29 2.79
C GLU A 65 4.01 -24.18 3.76
N THR A 66 2.81 -23.97 3.22
CA THR A 66 1.56 -24.21 3.95
C THR A 66 0.54 -24.91 3.04
N GLU A 67 0.48 -26.25 3.12
CA GLU A 67 -0.66 -27.11 2.76
C GLU A 67 -1.19 -27.13 1.31
N LYS A 68 -0.84 -26.16 0.45
CA LYS A 68 -1.31 -26.06 -0.93
C LYS A 68 -0.15 -25.72 -1.87
N THR A 69 0.03 -26.50 -2.92
CA THR A 69 1.08 -26.30 -3.94
C THR A 69 0.90 -24.95 -4.63
N ALA A 70 1.97 -24.32 -5.11
CA ALA A 70 1.89 -23.06 -5.88
C ALA A 70 0.86 -23.16 -7.03
N SER A 71 0.71 -24.35 -7.62
CA SER A 71 -0.32 -24.71 -8.61
C SER A 71 -1.76 -24.39 -8.16
N PHE A 72 -2.11 -24.57 -6.87
CA PHE A 72 -3.41 -24.21 -6.31
C PHE A 72 -3.67 -22.69 -6.34
N TYR A 73 -2.63 -21.88 -6.09
CA TYR A 73 -2.77 -20.42 -6.13
C TYR A 73 -2.90 -19.91 -7.57
N PHE A 74 -2.11 -20.44 -8.50
CA PHE A 74 -2.16 -20.04 -9.91
C PHE A 74 -3.44 -20.48 -10.64
N SER A 75 -4.14 -21.49 -10.13
CA SER A 75 -5.44 -21.94 -10.67
C SER A 75 -6.65 -21.22 -10.07
N ASN A 76 -6.48 -20.44 -9.00
CA ASN A 76 -7.56 -19.70 -8.35
C ASN A 76 -7.68 -18.28 -8.92
N HIS A 77 -8.80 -17.97 -9.58
CA HIS A 77 -9.03 -16.65 -10.18
C HIS A 77 -9.05 -15.51 -9.16
N LEU A 78 -9.52 -15.77 -7.93
CA LEU A 78 -9.52 -14.73 -6.88
C LEU A 78 -8.10 -14.42 -6.41
N PHE A 79 -7.21 -15.41 -6.38
CA PHE A 79 -5.79 -15.17 -6.10
C PHE A 79 -5.17 -14.32 -7.20
N LEU A 80 -5.38 -14.67 -8.47
CA LEU A 80 -4.86 -13.89 -9.61
C LEU A 80 -5.39 -12.45 -9.60
N THR A 81 -6.69 -12.27 -9.36
CA THR A 81 -7.29 -10.92 -9.23
C THR A 81 -6.65 -10.15 -8.07
N LYS A 82 -6.46 -10.78 -6.91
CA LYS A 82 -5.78 -10.15 -5.77
C LYS A 82 -4.35 -9.73 -6.12
N MET A 83 -3.61 -10.56 -6.85
CA MET A 83 -2.26 -10.22 -7.32
C MET A 83 -2.28 -9.09 -8.34
N GLY A 84 -3.27 -9.05 -9.23
CA GLY A 84 -3.50 -7.93 -10.15
C GLY A 84 -3.76 -6.61 -9.41
N LEU A 85 -4.61 -6.63 -8.38
CA LEU A 85 -4.85 -5.46 -7.54
C LEU A 85 -3.58 -5.01 -6.81
N LEU A 86 -2.77 -5.95 -6.30
CA LEU A 86 -1.48 -5.63 -5.68
C LEU A 86 -0.55 -4.90 -6.67
N VAL A 87 -0.46 -5.38 -7.91
CA VAL A 87 0.36 -4.73 -8.96
C VAL A 87 -0.14 -3.31 -9.25
N VAL A 88 -1.45 -3.09 -9.32
CA VAL A 88 -2.04 -1.75 -9.51
C VAL A 88 -1.68 -0.82 -8.35
N VAL A 89 -1.82 -1.29 -7.11
CA VAL A 89 -1.43 -0.54 -5.90
C VAL A 89 0.06 -0.17 -5.97
N LEU A 90 0.94 -1.12 -6.31
CA LEU A 90 2.37 -0.84 -6.40
C LEU A 90 2.72 0.13 -7.53
N ALA A 91 2.04 0.07 -8.67
CA ALA A 91 2.24 1.01 -9.77
C ALA A 91 1.87 2.44 -9.37
N PHE A 92 0.73 2.61 -8.70
CA PHE A 92 0.32 3.89 -8.12
C PHE A 92 1.32 4.38 -7.07
N GLU A 93 1.78 3.48 -6.20
CA GLU A 93 2.68 3.83 -5.12
C GLU A 93 4.05 4.27 -5.63
N LEU A 94 4.61 3.58 -6.63
CA LEU A 94 5.90 3.98 -7.23
C LEU A 94 5.85 5.39 -7.80
N TRP A 95 4.74 5.76 -8.46
CA TRP A 95 4.56 7.11 -8.98
C TRP A 95 4.40 8.15 -7.85
N ALA A 96 3.58 7.87 -6.84
CA ALA A 96 3.35 8.74 -5.71
C ALA A 96 4.64 8.96 -4.89
N ALA A 97 5.30 7.88 -4.47
CA ALA A 97 6.52 7.91 -3.67
C ALA A 97 7.68 8.58 -4.40
N SER A 98 7.84 8.35 -5.72
CA SER A 98 8.89 9.04 -6.49
C SER A 98 8.65 10.55 -6.55
N THR A 99 7.40 10.99 -6.66
CA THR A 99 7.03 12.40 -6.66
C THR A 99 7.23 13.05 -5.30
N LEU A 100 6.73 12.42 -4.24
CA LEU A 100 6.90 12.90 -2.86
C LEU A 100 8.37 12.87 -2.42
N GLY A 101 9.15 11.91 -2.92
CA GLY A 101 10.59 11.84 -2.71
C GLY A 101 11.37 12.98 -3.39
N ARG A 102 10.90 13.49 -4.54
CA ARG A 102 11.45 14.72 -5.13
C ARG A 102 11.10 15.94 -4.26
N TRP A 103 9.86 16.03 -3.80
CA TRP A 103 9.41 17.13 -2.94
C TRP A 103 10.17 17.17 -1.61
N ARG A 104 10.37 16.00 -0.98
CA ARG A 104 11.14 15.85 0.26
C ARG A 104 12.57 16.35 0.10
N ARG A 105 13.23 16.01 -1.02
CA ARG A 105 14.59 16.47 -1.33
C ARG A 105 14.65 17.98 -1.54
N ALA A 106 13.72 18.55 -2.30
CA ALA A 106 13.64 19.99 -2.56
C ALA A 106 13.46 20.79 -1.25
N VAL A 107 12.49 20.41 -0.42
CA VAL A 107 12.28 21.03 0.90
C VAL A 107 13.50 20.85 1.81
N GLY A 108 14.16 19.69 1.75
CA GLY A 108 15.40 19.42 2.48
C GLY A 108 16.58 20.31 2.07
N ARG A 109 16.59 20.84 0.83
CA ARG A 109 17.56 21.82 0.34
C ARG A 109 17.21 23.27 0.70
N GLY A 110 16.12 23.49 1.44
CA GLY A 110 15.70 24.82 1.88
C GLY A 110 14.67 25.50 0.98
N GLU A 111 14.24 24.85 -0.11
CA GLU A 111 13.16 25.37 -0.97
C GLU A 111 11.86 25.53 -0.15
N ALA A 112 11.10 26.61 -0.44
CA ALA A 112 9.87 26.89 0.28
C ALA A 112 8.77 25.87 -0.10
N PRO A 113 7.93 25.42 0.85
CA PRO A 113 6.82 24.50 0.56
C PRO A 113 5.94 24.95 -0.61
N GLU A 114 5.60 26.24 -0.68
CA GLU A 114 4.80 26.80 -1.77
C GLU A 114 5.43 26.69 -3.16
N THR A 115 6.76 26.66 -3.28
CA THR A 115 7.43 26.56 -4.59
C THR A 115 7.50 25.12 -5.10
N VAL A 116 7.55 24.15 -4.18
CA VAL A 116 7.64 22.72 -4.47
C VAL A 116 6.25 22.11 -4.66
N PHE A 117 5.27 22.62 -3.93
CA PHE A 117 3.92 22.09 -3.91
C PHE A 117 3.14 22.47 -5.17
N SER A 118 2.70 21.45 -5.91
CA SER A 118 1.78 21.62 -7.03
C SER A 118 0.37 21.16 -6.62
N PRO A 119 -0.64 22.05 -6.60
CA PRO A 119 -1.99 21.70 -6.16
C PRO A 119 -2.65 20.59 -7.00
N SER A 120 -2.41 20.57 -8.31
CA SER A 120 -2.97 19.55 -9.21
C SER A 120 -2.36 18.17 -8.95
N VAL A 121 -1.04 18.11 -8.79
CA VAL A 121 -0.32 16.87 -8.46
C VAL A 121 -0.69 16.38 -7.06
N ALA A 122 -0.75 17.27 -6.07
CA ALA A 122 -1.16 16.94 -4.70
C ALA A 122 -2.56 16.31 -4.68
N ARG A 123 -3.52 16.91 -5.39
CA ARG A 123 -4.88 16.37 -5.50
C ARG A 123 -4.91 15.00 -6.17
N ARG A 124 -4.08 14.79 -7.20
CA ARG A 124 -3.98 13.50 -7.88
C ARG A 124 -3.41 12.41 -6.97
N ILE A 125 -2.33 12.69 -6.24
CA ILE A 125 -1.76 11.76 -5.24
C ILE A 125 -2.76 11.50 -4.12
N ALA A 126 -3.50 12.52 -3.68
CA ALA A 126 -4.54 12.36 -2.67
C ALA A 126 -5.66 11.41 -3.14
N THR A 127 -6.16 11.57 -4.37
CA THR A 127 -7.15 10.66 -4.94
C THR A 127 -6.59 9.25 -5.07
N ILE A 128 -5.37 9.11 -5.59
CA ILE A 128 -4.69 7.81 -5.69
C ILE A 128 -4.58 7.15 -4.31
N SER A 129 -4.26 7.91 -3.26
CA SER A 129 -4.18 7.37 -1.89
C SER A 129 -5.50 6.79 -1.39
N HIS A 130 -6.64 7.41 -1.74
CA HIS A 130 -7.96 6.86 -1.40
C HIS A 130 -8.30 5.64 -2.25
N VAL A 131 -7.94 5.66 -3.55
CA VAL A 131 -8.12 4.50 -4.44
C VAL A 131 -7.29 3.32 -3.94
N GLU A 132 -6.03 3.52 -3.55
CA GLU A 132 -5.17 2.48 -2.95
C GLU A 132 -5.81 1.90 -1.69
N ALA A 133 -6.38 2.72 -0.81
CA ALA A 133 -7.12 2.24 0.36
C ALA A 133 -8.29 1.32 -0.04
N THR A 134 -9.09 1.72 -1.03
CA THR A 134 -10.19 0.90 -1.55
C THR A 134 -9.68 -0.41 -2.15
N LEU A 135 -8.60 -0.36 -2.95
CA LEU A 135 -8.01 -1.57 -3.55
C LEU A 135 -7.50 -2.53 -2.47
N VAL A 136 -6.87 -2.03 -1.41
CA VAL A 136 -6.45 -2.85 -0.26
C VAL A 136 -7.66 -3.52 0.41
N VAL A 137 -8.74 -2.79 0.64
CA VAL A 137 -9.96 -3.38 1.23
C VAL A 137 -10.53 -4.47 0.32
N LEU A 138 -10.58 -4.26 -0.99
CA LEU A 138 -10.99 -5.28 -1.95
C LEU A 138 -10.06 -6.51 -1.91
N MET A 139 -8.75 -6.32 -1.79
CA MET A 139 -7.81 -7.42 -1.63
C MET A 139 -8.06 -8.24 -0.35
N VAL A 140 -8.50 -7.61 0.75
CA VAL A 140 -8.90 -8.31 1.98
C VAL A 140 -10.16 -9.15 1.72
N VAL A 141 -11.18 -8.59 1.05
CA VAL A 141 -12.40 -9.33 0.68
C VAL A 141 -12.07 -10.55 -0.18
N LEU A 142 -11.24 -10.38 -1.21
CA LEU A 142 -10.78 -11.49 -2.07
C LEU A 142 -10.03 -12.56 -1.27
N ALA A 143 -9.19 -12.15 -0.33
CA ALA A 143 -8.45 -13.08 0.52
C ALA A 143 -9.37 -13.92 1.42
N VAL A 144 -10.40 -13.30 2.02
CA VAL A 144 -11.39 -14.00 2.85
C VAL A 144 -12.25 -14.94 2.00
N SER A 145 -12.70 -14.51 0.82
CA SER A 145 -13.47 -15.36 -0.09
C SER A 145 -12.68 -16.59 -0.55
N MET A 146 -11.41 -16.40 -0.91
CA MET A 146 -10.50 -17.50 -1.27
C MET A 146 -10.30 -18.48 -0.10
N ALA A 147 -10.18 -17.98 1.14
CA ALA A 147 -10.04 -18.83 2.32
C ALA A 147 -11.29 -19.70 2.59
N ARG A 148 -12.46 -19.27 2.11
CA ARG A 148 -13.72 -20.03 2.18
C ARG A 148 -13.97 -20.94 0.98
N GLY A 149 -13.00 -21.09 0.07
CA GLY A 149 -13.08 -22.01 -1.06
C GLY A 149 -13.69 -21.43 -2.35
N PHE A 150 -14.02 -20.13 -2.39
CA PHE A 150 -14.45 -19.50 -3.64
C PHE A 150 -13.25 -19.36 -4.61
N GLY A 151 -13.52 -19.41 -5.92
CA GLY A 151 -12.55 -19.08 -6.96
C GLY A 151 -11.65 -20.21 -7.45
N SER A 152 -11.66 -21.38 -6.81
CA SER A 152 -11.10 -22.60 -7.41
C SER A 152 -12.09 -23.12 -8.44
N ARG A 153 -11.65 -23.27 -9.70
CA ARG A 153 -12.35 -24.16 -10.63
C ARG A 153 -12.30 -25.56 -10.00
N GLY A 154 -13.47 -26.18 -9.81
CA GLY A 154 -13.56 -27.55 -9.30
C GLY A 154 -12.75 -28.53 -10.13
#